data_AF-A0ABD1GND6-F1
#
_entry.id   AF-A0ABD1GND6-F1
#
_cell.length_a   1.000
_cell.length_b   1.000
_cell.length_c   1.000
_cell.angle_alpha   90.00
_cell.angle_beta   90.00
_cell.angle_gamma   90.00
#
_symmetry.space_group_name_H-M   'P 1'
#
loop_
_entity.id
_entity.type
_entity.pdbx_description
1 polymer ?
#
loop_
_entity_poly.entity_id
_entity_poly.type
_entity_poly.pdbx_seq_one_letter_code
_entity_poly.pdbx_strand_id
1 'polypeptide(L)'
;MHQEMDLKKNTSPTSQQTDHDSTNAAVKLQKVYRSYRTRRRLADSVLAAEELWWQAIEYARLNHSTTAFFNFISPEKPSSRWSRISWNASKA
;
A
#
# COMPACT_ATOMS: atom_id res chain seq x y z
N MET A 1 62.79 -23.67 -46.06
CA MET A 1 62.47 -23.11 -44.72
C MET A 1 61.84 -21.74 -44.86
N HIS A 2 60.59 -21.65 -45.29
CA HIS A 2 59.78 -20.46 -45.07
C HIS A 2 58.38 -20.96 -44.76
N GLN A 3 58.16 -21.23 -43.48
CA GLN A 3 56.86 -21.49 -42.90
C GLN A 3 56.21 -20.13 -42.69
N GLU A 4 55.24 -19.80 -43.54
CA GLU A 4 54.36 -18.64 -43.36
C GLU A 4 53.51 -18.90 -42.12
N MET A 5 53.72 -18.09 -41.08
CA MET A 5 52.93 -18.11 -39.86
C MET A 5 51.65 -17.34 -40.13
N ASP A 6 50.58 -18.06 -40.51
CA ASP A 6 49.22 -17.54 -40.53
C ASP A 6 48.82 -17.13 -39.11
N LEU A 7 49.02 -15.85 -38.79
CA LEU A 7 48.50 -15.22 -37.59
C LEU A 7 46.98 -15.12 -37.71
N LYS A 8 46.30 -16.22 -37.39
CA LYS A 8 44.85 -16.25 -37.18
C LYS A 8 44.50 -15.23 -36.09
N LYS A 9 43.99 -14.07 -36.51
CA LYS A 9 43.26 -13.13 -35.65
C LYS A 9 42.05 -13.86 -35.06
N ASN A 10 42.24 -14.40 -33.87
CA ASN A 10 41.19 -14.86 -32.98
C ASN A 10 40.62 -13.65 -32.22
N THR A 11 39.78 -12.86 -32.89
CA THR A 11 38.90 -11.90 -32.21
C THR A 11 37.68 -12.65 -31.69
N SER A 12 37.71 -13.00 -30.40
CA SER A 12 36.61 -13.63 -29.67
C SER A 12 35.33 -12.77 -29.69
N PRO A 13 34.16 -13.29 -30.10
CA PRO A 13 32.90 -12.54 -30.09
C PRO A 13 32.13 -12.67 -28.75
N THR A 14 32.81 -12.80 -27.61
CA THR A 14 32.16 -13.25 -26.36
C THR A 14 31.81 -12.13 -25.37
N SER A 15 32.42 -10.94 -25.46
CA SER A 15 32.24 -9.90 -24.43
C SER A 15 30.94 -9.12 -24.53
N GLN A 16 30.41 -8.86 -25.73
CA GLN A 16 29.21 -8.01 -25.88
C GLN A 16 27.90 -8.76 -25.63
N GLN A 17 27.88 -10.07 -25.84
CA GLN A 17 26.69 -10.90 -25.66
C GLN A 17 26.33 -11.06 -24.17
N THR A 18 27.33 -11.24 -23.31
CA THR A 18 27.16 -11.41 -21.86
C THR A 18 26.65 -10.14 -21.17
N ASP A 19 27.08 -8.97 -21.67
CA ASP A 19 26.62 -7.68 -21.16
C ASP A 19 25.16 -7.42 -21.53
N HIS A 20 24.75 -7.81 -22.73
CA HIS A 20 23.36 -7.71 -23.16
C HIS A 20 22.43 -8.66 -22.39
N ASP A 21 22.90 -9.87 -22.07
CA ASP A 21 22.12 -10.83 -21.29
C ASP A 21 21.96 -10.41 -19.81
N SER A 22 23.03 -9.91 -19.20
CA SER A 22 23.00 -9.41 -17.82
C SER A 22 22.12 -8.16 -17.68
N THR A 23 22.19 -7.23 -18.63
CA THR A 23 21.34 -6.03 -18.65
C THR A 23 19.87 -6.40 -18.84
N ASN A 24 19.54 -7.34 -19.72
CA ASN A 24 18.18 -7.85 -19.87
C ASN A 24 17.64 -8.54 -18.62
N ALA A 25 18.48 -9.32 -17.92
CA ALA A 25 18.11 -9.91 -16.64
C ALA A 25 17.83 -8.83 -15.58
N ALA A 26 18.67 -7.80 -15.50
CA ALA A 26 18.48 -6.67 -14.58
C ALA A 26 17.17 -5.91 -14.85
N VAL A 27 16.83 -5.66 -16.13
CA VAL A 27 15.59 -4.98 -16.51
C VAL A 27 14.34 -5.79 -16.10
N LYS A 28 14.39 -7.13 -16.23
CA LYS A 28 13.29 -8.00 -15.76
C LYS A 28 13.08 -7.85 -14.25
N LEU A 29 14.16 -7.87 -13.46
CA LEU A 29 14.08 -7.67 -12.00
C LEU A 29 13.53 -6.29 -11.64
N GLN A 30 14.00 -5.24 -12.32
CA GLN A 30 13.51 -3.88 -12.10
C GLN A 30 12.00 -3.75 -12.39
N LYS A 31 11.51 -4.40 -13.46
CA LYS A 31 10.09 -4.40 -13.81
C LYS A 31 9.25 -5.10 -12.74
N VAL A 32 9.68 -6.28 -12.30
CA VAL A 32 9.01 -7.02 -11.23
C VAL A 32 8.98 -6.17 -9.96
N TYR A 33 10.12 -5.61 -9.56
CA TYR A 33 10.22 -4.79 -8.35
C TYR A 33 9.35 -3.53 -8.39
N ARG A 34 9.36 -2.79 -9.51
CA ARG A 34 8.48 -1.62 -9.69
C ARG A 34 7.01 -1.99 -9.51
N SER A 35 6.57 -3.07 -10.15
CA SER A 35 5.17 -3.53 -10.04
C SER A 35 4.81 -3.96 -8.61
N TYR A 36 5.74 -4.64 -7.92
CA TYR A 36 5.58 -5.06 -6.54
C TYR A 36 5.43 -3.86 -5.60
N ARG A 37 6.28 -2.84 -5.74
CA ARG A 37 6.23 -1.65 -4.89
C ARG A 37 4.89 -0.92 -4.97
N THR A 38 4.32 -0.81 -6.18
CA THR A 38 3.00 -0.19 -6.36
C THR A 38 1.91 -1.00 -5.65
N ARG A 39 1.91 -2.33 -5.80
CA ARG A 39 0.95 -3.19 -5.09
C ARG A 39 1.06 -3.07 -3.58
N ARG A 40 2.29 -2.99 -3.04
CA ARG A 40 2.49 -2.82 -1.59
C ARG A 40 1.93 -1.49 -1.09
N ARG A 41 2.19 -0.38 -1.80
CA ARG A 41 1.65 0.95 -1.47
C ARG A 41 0.12 0.97 -1.52
N LEU A 42 -0.49 0.32 -2.51
CA LEU A 42 -1.94 0.19 -2.59
C LEU A 42 -2.49 -0.59 -1.40
N ALA A 43 -1.87 -1.72 -1.05
CA ALA A 43 -2.26 -2.49 0.12
C ALA A 43 -2.15 -1.66 1.42
N ASP A 44 -1.06 -0.91 1.61
CA ASP A 44 -0.89 -0.05 2.78
C ASP A 44 -1.94 1.06 2.83
N SER A 45 -2.31 1.62 1.68
CA SER A 45 -3.36 2.64 1.59
C SER A 45 -4.75 2.06 1.87
N VAL A 46 -5.02 0.83 1.42
CA VAL A 46 -6.27 0.12 1.71
C VAL A 46 -6.36 -0.20 3.20
N LEU A 47 -5.29 -0.69 3.82
CA LEU A 47 -5.25 -0.95 5.27
C LEU A 47 -5.46 0.34 6.08
N ALA A 48 -4.83 1.45 5.68
CA ALA A 48 -5.05 2.74 6.33
C ALA A 48 -6.50 3.23 6.14
N ALA A 49 -7.06 3.07 4.95
CA ALA A 49 -8.47 3.40 4.70
C ALA A 49 -9.40 2.53 5.54
N GLU A 50 -9.10 1.25 5.72
CA GLU A 50 -9.84 0.28 6.56
C GLU A 50 -9.80 0.62 8.06
N GLU A 51 -8.72 1.19 8.55
CA GLU A 51 -8.69 1.68 9.93
C GLU A 51 -9.48 3.01 10.06
N LEU A 52 -9.29 3.91 9.10
CA LEU A 52 -9.85 5.26 9.16
C LEU A 52 -11.38 5.31 8.96
N TRP A 53 -11.97 4.43 8.15
CA TRP A 53 -13.42 4.49 7.91
C TRP A 53 -14.23 4.10 9.15
N TRP A 54 -13.81 3.09 9.91
CA TRP A 54 -14.49 2.74 11.16
C TRP A 54 -14.37 3.85 12.19
N GLN A 55 -13.19 4.45 12.33
CA GLN A 55 -13.00 5.62 13.19
C GLN A 55 -13.88 6.80 12.75
N ALA A 56 -14.02 7.03 11.45
CA ALA A 56 -14.89 8.07 10.90
C ALA A 56 -16.37 7.79 11.20
N ILE A 57 -16.82 6.54 11.10
CA ILE A 57 -18.19 6.14 11.47
C ILE A 57 -18.42 6.35 12.97
N GLU A 58 -17.48 5.91 13.81
CA GLU A 58 -17.57 6.08 15.26
C GLU A 58 -17.61 7.57 15.64
N TYR A 59 -16.79 8.41 14.99
CA TYR A 59 -16.81 9.86 15.16
C TYR A 59 -18.14 10.48 14.72
N ALA A 60 -18.63 10.16 13.52
CA ALA A 60 -19.90 10.67 13.01
C ALA A 60 -21.07 10.26 13.92
N ARG A 61 -21.09 9.01 14.39
CA ARG A 61 -22.09 8.51 15.33
C ARG A 61 -22.01 9.22 16.68
N LEU A 62 -20.81 9.40 17.22
CA LEU A 62 -20.60 10.11 18.49
C LEU A 62 -21.07 11.55 18.37
N ASN A 63 -20.70 12.27 17.31
CA ASN A 63 -21.14 13.64 17.07
C ASN A 63 -22.66 13.74 16.93
N HIS A 64 -23.27 12.88 16.11
CA HIS A 64 -24.73 12.83 15.97
C HIS A 64 -25.40 12.63 17.34
N SER A 65 -24.84 11.73 18.15
CA SER A 65 -25.29 11.51 19.51
C SER A 65 -25.14 12.80 20.35
N THR A 66 -23.96 13.40 20.41
CA THR A 66 -23.70 14.59 21.20
C THR A 66 -24.57 15.77 20.79
N THR A 67 -24.74 16.03 19.49
CA THR A 67 -25.60 17.10 18.98
C THR A 67 -27.07 16.86 19.30
N ALA A 68 -27.56 15.62 19.17
CA ALA A 68 -28.93 15.27 19.54
C ALA A 68 -29.16 15.37 21.06
N PHE A 69 -28.15 15.08 21.88
CA PHE A 69 -28.20 15.23 23.33
C PHE A 69 -28.35 16.70 23.77
N PHE A 70 -27.64 17.62 23.09
CA PHE A 70 -27.70 19.06 23.38
C PHE A 70 -28.79 19.80 22.58
N ASN A 71 -29.59 19.10 21.78
CA ASN A 71 -30.69 19.72 21.04
C ASN A 71 -31.86 20.02 21.99
N PHE A 72 -31.95 21.25 22.47
CA PHE A 72 -33.01 21.71 23.36
C PHE A 72 -34.36 21.96 22.66
N ILE A 73 -34.36 22.09 21.32
CA ILE A 73 -35.59 22.30 20.54
C ILE A 73 -36.36 20.99 20.39
N SER A 74 -35.66 19.86 20.32
CA SER A 74 -36.24 18.52 20.27
C SER A 74 -35.50 17.57 21.21
N PRO A 75 -35.78 17.62 22.53
CA PRO A 75 -35.07 16.81 23.51
C PRO A 75 -35.30 15.31 23.28
N GLU A 76 -34.22 14.53 23.39
CA GLU A 76 -34.30 13.07 23.29
C GLU A 76 -35.12 12.46 24.44
N LYS A 77 -35.79 11.34 24.12
CA LYS A 77 -36.52 10.54 25.12
C LYS A 77 -35.57 10.04 26.22
N PRO A 78 -35.97 10.03 27.50
CA PRO A 78 -35.12 9.59 28.61
C PRO A 78 -34.52 8.19 28.44
N SER A 79 -35.26 7.26 27.82
CA SER A 79 -34.76 5.91 27.50
C SER A 79 -33.56 5.92 26.54
N SER A 80 -33.56 6.79 25.53
CA SER A 80 -32.43 6.99 24.60
C SER A 80 -31.18 7.48 25.34
N ARG A 81 -31.36 8.38 26.33
CA ARG A 81 -30.27 8.92 27.14
C ARG A 81 -29.59 7.82 27.97
N TRP A 82 -30.36 6.96 28.62
CA TRP A 82 -29.82 5.85 29.41
C TRP A 82 -29.11 4.80 28.56
N SER A 83 -29.69 4.39 27.42
CA SER A 83 -29.05 3.44 26.50
C SER A 83 -27.72 3.93 25.94
N ARG A 84 -27.59 5.25 25.72
CA ARG A 84 -26.34 5.85 25.26
C ARG A 84 -25.26 5.86 26.33
N ILE A 85 -25.61 6.27 27.56
CA ILE A 85 -24.67 6.28 28.69
C ILE A 85 -24.17 4.86 28.98
N SER A 86 -25.06 3.86 28.96
CA SER A 86 -24.66 2.46 29.15
C SER A 86 -23.73 1.95 28.05
N TRP A 87 -23.97 2.35 26.79
CA TRP A 87 -23.12 1.95 25.67
C TRP A 87 -21.73 2.59 25.75
N ASN A 88 -21.66 3.89 26.03
CA ASN A 88 -20.40 4.61 26.21
C ASN A 88 -19.60 4.09 27.42
N ALA A 89 -20.27 3.71 28.52
CA ALA A 89 -19.63 3.11 29.70
C ALA A 89 -19.07 1.70 29.43
N SER A 90 -19.71 0.92 28.54
CA SER A 90 -19.27 -0.44 28.19
C SER A 90 -18.05 -0.50 27.26
N LYS A 91 -17.69 0.63 26.63
CA LYS A 91 -16.53 0.79 25.75
C LYS A 91 -15.25 1.22 26.50
N ALA A 92 -15.35 1.54 27.79
CA ALA A 92 -14.25 1.94 28.66
C ALA A 92 -13.50 0.75 29.29
#